data_AF-A0A928WPM5-F1
#
_entry.id   AF-A0A928WPM5-F1
#
_cell.length_a   1.000
_cell.length_b   1.000
_cell.length_c   1.000
_cell.angle_alpha   90.00
_cell.angle_beta   90.00
_cell.angle_gamma   90.00
#
_symmetry.space_group_name_H-M   'P 1'
#
loop_
_entity.id
_entity.type
_entity.pdbx_description
1 polymer ?
#
loop_
_entity_poly.entity_id
_entity_poly.type
_entity_poly.pdbx_seq_one_letter_code
_entity_poly.pdbx_strand_id
1 'polypeptide(L)'
;MEKISIKECRSLLKIQSKDTINKYLKALDFFGNKYLSWEQVQKILELQIFLGLKHGRNSKEDFCQMTRRELEQTFQSYGVDVNARLTALKKIHRDSVQQKLTCVSTP
;
A
#
# COMPACT_ATOMS: atom_id res chain seq x y z
N MET A 1 -14.36 1.11 11.28
CA MET A 1 -13.20 1.29 10.36
C MET A 1 -12.38 0.02 10.37
N GLU A 2 -12.23 -0.60 9.21
CA GLU A 2 -11.38 -1.79 9.03
C GLU A 2 -9.91 -1.42 9.34
N LYS A 3 -9.24 -2.22 10.18
CA LYS A 3 -7.87 -1.98 10.63
C LYS A 3 -6.95 -3.05 10.06
N ILE A 4 -6.01 -2.66 9.20
CA ILE A 4 -5.06 -3.56 8.55
C ILE A 4 -3.75 -3.55 9.34
N SER A 5 -3.29 -4.70 9.79
CA SER A 5 -1.99 -4.77 10.47
C SER A 5 -0.83 -4.53 9.48
N ILE A 6 0.34 -4.09 9.97
CA ILE A 6 1.53 -3.92 9.12
C ILE A 6 1.91 -5.22 8.39
N LYS A 7 1.72 -6.37 9.05
CA LYS A 7 1.98 -7.69 8.45
C LYS A 7 1.03 -7.97 7.28
N GLU A 8 -0.25 -7.69 7.46
CA GLU A 8 -1.27 -7.84 6.42
C GLU A 8 -0.98 -6.88 5.25
N CYS A 9 -0.70 -5.61 5.53
CA CYS A 9 -0.34 -4.62 4.52
C CYS A 9 0.88 -5.06 3.70
N ARG A 10 1.91 -5.60 4.36
CA ARG A 10 3.11 -6.15 3.71
C ARG A 10 2.75 -7.29 2.76
N SER A 11 1.89 -8.22 3.21
CA SER A 11 1.44 -9.36 2.41
C SER A 11 0.62 -8.90 1.20
N LEU A 12 -0.35 -8.01 1.42
CA LEU A 12 -1.21 -7.45 0.39
C LEU A 12 -0.41 -6.75 -0.72
N LEU A 13 0.55 -5.92 -0.32
CA LEU A 13 1.42 -5.19 -1.25
C LEU A 13 2.56 -6.04 -1.83
N LYS A 14 2.64 -7.33 -1.46
CA LYS A 14 3.70 -8.27 -1.84
C LYS A 14 5.11 -7.74 -1.55
N ILE A 15 5.26 -6.98 -0.46
CA ILE A 15 6.55 -6.43 -0.06
C ILE A 15 7.37 -7.53 0.63
N GLN A 16 8.43 -7.99 -0.04
CA GLN A 16 9.24 -9.12 0.44
C GLN A 16 9.98 -8.82 1.74
N SER A 17 10.45 -7.60 1.96
CA SER A 17 11.31 -7.26 3.11
C SER A 17 10.60 -6.38 4.13
N LYS A 18 10.75 -6.72 5.42
CA LYS A 18 10.27 -5.88 6.54
C LYS A 18 10.91 -4.48 6.50
N ASP A 19 12.17 -4.42 6.08
CA ASP A 19 12.90 -3.16 5.94
C ASP A 19 12.27 -2.22 4.90
N THR A 20 11.79 -2.77 3.79
CA THR A 20 11.16 -2.00 2.72
C THR A 20 9.86 -1.37 3.19
N ILE A 21 8.97 -2.12 3.85
CA ILE A 21 7.73 -1.55 4.39
C ILE A 21 8.03 -0.53 5.50
N ASN A 22 9.01 -0.78 6.37
CA ASN A 22 9.41 0.20 7.39
C ASN A 22 9.91 1.51 6.76
N LYS A 23 10.66 1.43 5.66
CA LYS A 23 11.12 2.60 4.91
C LYS A 23 9.96 3.38 4.30
N TYR A 24 8.91 2.71 3.83
CA TYR A 24 7.71 3.38 3.32
C TYR A 24 6.90 4.04 4.45
N LEU A 25 6.74 3.33 5.58
CA LEU A 25 6.07 3.88 6.76
C LEU A 25 6.78 5.11 7.31
N LYS A 26 8.13 5.11 7.35
CA LYS A 26 8.91 6.28 7.77
C LYS A 26 8.74 7.46 6.80
N ALA A 27 8.71 7.21 5.49
CA ALA A 27 8.52 8.27 4.51
C ALA A 27 7.14 8.94 4.61
N LEU A 28 6.12 8.17 5.01
CA LEU A 28 4.74 8.63 5.14
C LEU A 28 4.35 9.02 6.57
N ASP A 29 5.32 9.08 7.50
CA ASP A 29 5.10 9.36 8.93
C ASP A 29 4.13 8.40 9.64
N PHE A 30 4.03 7.16 9.14
CA PHE A 30 3.21 6.09 9.74
C PHE A 30 4.02 5.13 10.61
N PHE A 31 5.30 5.44 10.84
CA PHE A 31 6.18 4.58 11.59
C PHE A 31 5.76 4.51 13.06
N GLY A 32 5.69 3.30 13.62
CA GLY A 32 5.20 3.06 14.98
C GLY A 32 3.71 2.69 15.07
N ASN A 33 2.93 2.91 14.00
CA ASN A 33 1.54 2.47 13.95
C ASN A 33 1.42 0.95 13.91
N LYS A 34 0.60 0.38 14.80
CA LYS A 34 0.33 -1.07 14.82
C LYS A 34 -0.66 -1.49 13.74
N TYR A 35 -1.55 -0.58 13.36
CA TYR A 35 -2.60 -0.77 12.37
C TYR A 35 -2.68 0.42 11.42
N LEU A 36 -3.15 0.16 10.21
CA LEU A 36 -3.32 1.12 9.13
C LEU A 36 -4.76 1.11 8.66
N SER A 37 -5.27 2.28 8.30
CA SER A 37 -6.52 2.46 7.57
C SER A 37 -6.31 2.19 6.07
N TRP A 38 -7.38 1.89 5.33
CA TRP A 38 -7.32 1.72 3.88
C TRP A 38 -6.75 2.95 3.15
N GLU A 39 -6.99 4.15 3.65
CA GLU A 39 -6.39 5.39 3.13
C GLU A 39 -4.86 5.42 3.28
N GLN A 40 -4.34 4.91 4.41
CA GLN A 40 -2.90 4.79 4.62
C GLN A 40 -2.30 3.70 3.73
N VAL A 41 -3.00 2.57 3.56
CA VAL A 41 -2.59 1.52 2.62
C VAL A 41 -2.57 2.03 1.18
N GLN A 42 -3.54 2.87 0.79
CA GLN A 42 -3.54 3.53 -0.51
C GLN A 42 -2.29 4.41 -0.69
N LYS A 43 -1.93 5.24 0.30
CA LYS A 43 -0.70 6.05 0.23
C LYS A 43 0.57 5.20 0.11
N ILE A 44 0.64 4.07 0.82
CA ILE A 44 1.79 3.15 0.72
C ILE A 44 1.84 2.50 -0.68
N LEU A 45 0.69 2.11 -1.23
CA LEU A 45 0.58 1.58 -2.60
C LEU A 45 1.05 2.62 -3.63
N GLU A 46 0.60 3.87 -3.49
CA GLU A 46 0.99 4.98 -4.37
C GLU A 46 2.51 5.23 -4.32
N LEU A 47 3.09 5.26 -3.12
CA LEU A 47 4.54 5.37 -2.96
C LEU A 47 5.28 4.19 -3.59
N GLN A 48 4.81 2.95 -3.39
CA GLN A 48 5.42 1.77 -3.98
C GLN A 48 5.38 1.81 -5.52
N ILE A 49 4.25 2.20 -6.09
CA ILE A 49 4.09 2.36 -7.54
C ILE A 49 5.05 3.45 -8.03
N PHE A 50 5.04 4.61 -7.39
CA PHE A 50 5.86 5.74 -7.78
C PHE A 50 7.36 5.39 -7.78
N LEU A 51 7.83 4.71 -6.74
CA LEU A 51 9.22 4.25 -6.65
C LEU A 51 9.57 3.17 -7.68
N GLY A 52 8.60 2.39 -8.14
CA GLY A 52 8.77 1.43 -9.23
C GLY A 52 8.77 2.08 -10.62
N LEU A 53 8.15 3.26 -10.76
CA LEU A 53 8.13 4.02 -12.02
C LEU A 53 9.35 4.94 -12.13
N LYS A 54 9.65 5.69 -11.07
CA LYS A 54 10.82 6.57 -10.96
C LYS A 54 11.81 5.94 -9.98
N HIS A 55 12.77 5.20 -10.53
CA HIS A 55 13.93 4.72 -9.77
C HIS A 55 14.97 5.85 -9.64
N GLY A 56 15.19 6.33 -8.42
CA GLY A 56 16.16 7.39 -8.15
C GLY A 56 16.47 7.52 -6.66
N ARG A 57 17.63 8.13 -6.36
CA ARG A 57 18.13 8.29 -4.98
C ARG A 57 17.22 9.22 -4.15
N ASN A 58 16.55 10.17 -4.82
CA ASN A 58 15.68 11.18 -4.19
C ASN A 58 14.18 10.94 -4.43
N SER A 59 13.80 9.86 -5.12
CA SER A 59 12.42 9.61 -5.55
C SER A 59 11.40 9.51 -4.39
N LYS A 60 11.87 9.32 -3.16
CA LYS A 60 11.00 9.41 -1.97
C LYS A 60 10.72 10.84 -1.55
N GLU A 61 11.71 11.71 -1.59
CA GLU A 61 11.53 13.14 -1.31
C GLU A 61 10.68 13.79 -2.40
N ASP A 62 10.90 13.45 -3.67
CA ASP A 62 10.03 13.86 -4.78
C ASP A 62 8.57 13.50 -4.51
N PHE A 63 8.29 12.26 -4.10
CA PHE A 63 6.92 11.83 -3.79
C PHE A 63 6.29 12.65 -2.66
N CYS A 64 7.05 12.94 -1.60
CA CYS A 64 6.55 13.73 -0.47
C CYS A 64 6.36 15.21 -0.80
N GLN A 65 7.07 15.74 -1.79
CA GLN A 65 6.94 17.14 -2.23
C GLN A 65 5.89 17.33 -3.33
N MET A 66 5.54 16.28 -4.07
CA MET A 66 4.53 16.37 -5.12
C MET A 66 3.12 16.57 -4.57
N THR A 67 2.37 17.42 -5.26
CA THR A 67 0.94 17.57 -4.97
C THR A 67 0.15 16.35 -5.44
N ARG A 68 -1.06 16.16 -4.89
CA ARG A 68 -1.96 15.08 -5.31
C ARG A 68 -2.17 15.06 -6.83
N ARG A 69 -2.36 16.24 -7.42
CA ARG A 69 -2.60 16.41 -8.85
C ARG A 69 -1.42 15.96 -9.70
N GLU A 70 -0.19 16.27 -9.27
CA GLU A 70 1.03 15.84 -9.97
C GLU A 70 1.25 14.33 -9.89
N LEU A 71 0.96 13.72 -8.74
CA LEU A 71 0.99 12.27 -8.60
C LEU A 71 -0.02 11.59 -9.52
N GLU A 72 -1.25 12.10 -9.57
CA GLU A 72 -2.28 11.57 -10.46
C GLU A 72 -1.90 11.71 -11.93
N GLN A 73 -1.38 12.87 -12.35
CA GLN A 73 -0.85 13.06 -13.70
C GLN A 73 0.32 12.13 -14.01
N THR A 74 1.21 11.90 -13.05
CA THR A 74 2.33 10.97 -13.21
C THR A 74 1.79 9.57 -13.44
N PHE A 75 0.92 9.07 -12.57
CA PHE A 75 0.34 7.73 -12.72
C PHE A 75 -0.43 7.57 -14.04
N GLN A 76 -1.19 8.59 -14.43
CA GLN A 76 -1.94 8.58 -15.69
C GLN A 76 -1.01 8.55 -16.91
N SER A 77 0.09 9.30 -16.88
CA SER A 77 1.12 9.30 -17.93
C SER A 77 1.79 7.92 -18.11
N TYR A 78 1.99 7.20 -17.01
CA TYR A 78 2.50 5.82 -17.03
C TYR A 78 1.39 4.76 -17.22
N GLY A 79 0.13 5.15 -17.45
CA GLY A 79 -1.00 4.23 -17.61
C GLY A 79 -1.32 3.40 -16.36
N VAL A 80 -0.98 3.90 -15.16
CA VAL A 80 -1.21 3.20 -13.90
C VAL A 80 -2.52 3.65 -13.25
N ASP A 81 -3.43 2.70 -13.06
CA ASP A 81 -4.66 2.91 -12.30
C ASP A 81 -4.50 2.45 -10.84
N VAL A 82 -4.28 3.42 -9.94
CA VAL A 82 -4.13 3.19 -8.50
C VAL A 82 -5.43 2.66 -7.88
N ASN A 83 -6.59 3.16 -8.32
CA ASN A 83 -7.89 2.78 -7.77
C ASN A 83 -8.25 1.33 -8.12
N ALA A 84 -7.96 0.91 -9.35
CA ALA A 84 -8.12 -0.48 -9.76
C ALA A 84 -7.25 -1.42 -8.91
N ARG A 85 -5.98 -1.04 -8.67
CA ARG A 85 -5.07 -1.80 -7.80
C ARG A 85 -5.55 -1.85 -6.36
N LEU A 86 -5.99 -0.72 -5.80
CA LEU A 86 -6.55 -0.66 -4.46
C LEU A 86 -7.80 -1.55 -4.32
N THR A 87 -8.68 -1.54 -5.33
CA THR A 87 -9.87 -2.39 -5.37
C THR A 87 -9.51 -3.88 -5.40
N ALA A 88 -8.51 -4.25 -6.19
CA ALA A 88 -7.99 -5.61 -6.20
C ALA A 88 -7.43 -6.02 -4.84
N LEU A 89 -6.69 -5.14 -4.15
CA LEU A 89 -6.19 -5.40 -2.79
C LEU A 89 -7.32 -5.56 -1.77
N LYS A 90 -8.35 -4.71 -1.83
CA LYS A 90 -9.56 -4.84 -1.00
C LYS A 90 -10.24 -6.18 -1.21
N LYS A 91 -10.37 -6.62 -2.46
CA LYS A 91 -10.93 -7.93 -2.82
C LYS A 91 -10.10 -9.07 -2.24
N ILE A 92 -8.77 -9.04 -2.42
CA ILE A 92 -7.85 -10.05 -1.87
C ILE A 92 -7.93 -10.10 -0.34
N HIS A 93 -7.96 -8.94 0.33
CA HIS A 93 -8.09 -8.89 1.78
C HIS A 93 -9.41 -9.50 2.25
N ARG A 94 -10.53 -9.11 1.61
CA ARG A 94 -11.85 -9.67 1.92
C ARG A 94 -11.89 -11.18 1.74
N ASP A 95 -11.36 -11.68 0.64
CA ASP A 95 -11.32 -13.12 0.35
C ASP A 95 -10.45 -13.88 1.36
N SER A 96 -9.28 -13.32 1.72
CA SER A 96 -8.40 -13.90 2.74
C SER A 96 -9.03 -13.90 4.14
N VAL A 97 -9.81 -12.88 4.49
CA VAL A 97 -10.55 -12.82 5.76
C VAL A 97 -11.70 -13.85 5.75
N GLN A 98 -12.41 -13.98 4.63
CA GLN A 98 -13.48 -14.98 4.48
C GLN A 98 -12.95 -16.42 4.52
N GLN A 99 -11.80 -16.70 3.90
CA GLN A 99 -11.14 -18.00 3.96
C GLN A 99 -10.70 -18.36 5.38
N LYS A 100 -10.17 -17.40 6.15
CA LYS A 100 -9.83 -17.63 7.57
C LYS A 100 -11.04 -17.98 8.44
N LEU A 101 -12.22 -17.44 8.12
CA LEU A 101 -13.47 -17.75 8.81
C LEU A 101 -14.03 -19.13 8.46
N THR A 102 -13.74 -19.65 7.27
CA THR A 102 -14.24 -20.97 6.83
C THR A 102 -13.40 -22.13 7.36
N CYS A 103 -12.11 -21.92 7.65
CA CYS A 103 -11.22 -22.98 8.17
C CYS A 103 -11.37 -23.29 9.67
N VAL A 104 -12.19 -22.54 10.42
CA VAL A 104 -12.51 -22.81 11.84
C VAL A 104 -13.89 -23.43 12.03
N SER A 105 -14.58 -23.76 10.94
CA SER A 105 -15.87 -24.46 10.96
C SER A 105 -15.73 -25.84 10.34
N THR A 106 -15.00 -26.72 11.02
CA THR A 106 -15.20 -28.17 10.90
C THR A 106 -15.79 -28.67 12.22
N PRO A 107 -16.86 -29.48 12.18
CA PRO A 107 -17.59 -29.98 13.35
C PRO A 107 -16.75 -30.89 14.25
#